data_AF-A0A8T4RRH4-F1
#
_entry.id   AF-A0A8T4RRH4-F1
#
_cell.length_a   1.000
_cell.length_b   1.000
_cell.length_c   1.000
_cell.angle_alpha   90.00
_cell.angle_beta   90.00
_cell.angle_gamma   90.00
#
_symmetry.space_group_name_H-M   'P 1'
#
loop_
_entity.id
_entity.type
_entity.pdbx_description
1 polymer ?
#
loop_
_entity_poly.entity_id
_entity_poly.type
_entity_poly.pdbx_seq_one_letter_code
_entity_poly.pdbx_strand_id
1 'polypeptide(L)'
;MSQIEQNIREFFARKPEIEKCVQEGLINRRSLARYLIKQRIAEDHQLEAVIATLRRYAFREFKKEELKVFKEVTVRVKDNICLLDFEKEKDLLKELRSIIDQTDYDKGETLKIVVGTSSLSLFLDDDNKELIKTLTRKYKLKKKTVNISELSILFPEKAIETKGVLAFLTKELYNNDILVNELLTASSEVIIYLDEQYVLKAYELVKRLGK
;
A
#
# COMPACT_ATOMS: atom_id res chain seq x y z
N MET A 1 -4.99 27.48 23.26
CA MET A 1 -3.91 26.52 22.91
C MET A 1 -2.64 27.34 22.76
N SER A 2 -1.52 26.96 23.38
CA SER A 2 -0.28 27.76 23.29
C SER A 2 0.45 27.53 21.96
N GLN A 3 1.24 28.50 21.49
CA GLN A 3 2.04 28.33 20.25
C GLN A 3 2.96 27.10 20.33
N ILE A 4 3.57 26.85 21.48
CA ILE A 4 4.42 25.67 21.73
C ILE A 4 3.62 24.38 21.55
N GLU A 5 2.41 24.32 22.10
CA GLU A 5 1.53 23.15 21.98
C GLU A 5 1.10 22.92 20.52
N GLN A 6 0.80 23.99 19.78
CA GLN A 6 0.49 23.90 18.36
C GLN A 6 1.69 23.38 17.55
N ASN A 7 2.89 23.94 17.76
CA ASN A 7 4.10 23.50 17.08
C ASN A 7 4.43 22.02 17.36
N ILE A 8 4.26 21.58 18.62
CA ILE A 8 4.44 20.17 19.01
C ILE A 8 3.39 19.27 18.34
N ARG A 9 2.13 19.73 18.26
CA ARG A 9 1.06 18.99 17.58
C ARG A 9 1.33 18.83 16.10
N GLU A 10 1.77 19.90 15.42
CA GLU A 10 2.17 19.86 14.01
C GLU A 10 3.38 18.95 13.78
N PHE A 11 4.35 18.97 14.69
CA PHE A 11 5.49 18.06 14.66
C PHE A 11 5.04 16.60 14.71
N PHE A 12 4.22 16.22 15.68
CA PHE A 12 3.73 14.84 15.79
C PHE A 12 2.78 14.45 14.66
N ALA A 13 2.03 15.39 14.09
CA ALA A 13 1.24 15.14 12.89
C ALA A 13 2.13 14.76 11.69
N ARG A 14 3.31 15.39 11.55
CA ARG A 14 4.30 15.07 10.51
C ARG A 14 5.19 13.87 10.84
N LYS A 15 5.32 13.54 12.13
CA LYS A 15 6.19 12.48 12.67
C LYS A 15 5.42 11.56 13.65
N PRO A 16 4.35 10.88 13.20
CA PRO A 16 3.55 10.01 14.05
C PRO A 16 4.36 8.86 14.66
N GLU A 17 5.42 8.40 13.99
CA GLU A 17 6.34 7.38 14.50
C GLU A 17 7.07 7.83 15.77
N ILE A 18 7.43 9.11 15.88
CA ILE A 18 8.06 9.66 17.08
C ILE A 18 7.02 9.78 18.20
N GLU A 19 5.80 10.21 17.87
CA GLU A 19 4.69 10.27 18.84
C GLU A 19 4.44 8.90 19.47
N LYS A 20 4.41 7.85 18.65
CA LYS A 20 4.25 6.46 19.09
C LYS A 20 5.37 6.04 20.04
N CYS A 21 6.63 6.28 19.68
CA CYS A 21 7.77 5.95 20.54
C CYS A 21 7.76 6.73 21.87
N VAL A 22 7.25 7.96 21.89
CA VAL A 22 7.07 8.72 23.16
C VAL A 22 5.97 8.10 24.00
N GLN A 23 4.84 7.71 23.39
CA GLN A 23 3.74 7.06 24.09
C GLN A 23 4.18 5.70 24.69
N GLU A 24 4.95 4.91 23.94
CA GLU A 24 5.50 3.62 24.38
C GLU A 24 6.64 3.76 25.40
N GLY A 25 7.04 4.99 25.75
CA GLY A 25 8.11 5.25 26.73
C GLY A 25 9.53 5.01 26.21
N LEU A 26 9.70 4.82 24.90
CA LEU A 26 10.98 4.58 24.25
C LEU A 26 11.83 5.86 24.11
N ILE A 27 11.19 7.04 24.16
CA ILE A 27 11.86 8.33 24.01
C ILE A 27 11.80 9.15 25.30
N ASN A 28 12.96 9.58 25.78
CA ASN A 28 13.06 10.51 26.89
C ASN A 28 12.54 11.91 26.48
N ARG A 29 11.57 12.44 27.25
CA ARG A 29 10.94 13.75 26.98
C ARG A 29 11.92 14.92 26.98
N ARG A 30 12.96 14.91 27.81
CA ARG A 30 13.98 15.97 27.86
C ARG A 30 14.87 15.92 26.62
N SER A 31 15.25 14.72 26.17
CA SER A 31 15.97 14.54 24.91
C SER A 31 15.13 14.99 23.72
N LEU A 32 13.84 14.64 23.69
CA LEU A 32 12.93 15.13 22.66
C LEU A 32 12.79 16.66 22.69
N ALA A 33 12.64 17.28 23.87
CA ALA A 33 12.56 18.73 23.98
C ALA A 33 13.79 19.43 23.40
N ARG A 34 15.00 18.94 23.69
CA ARG A 34 16.24 19.45 23.07
C ARG A 34 16.26 19.26 21.56
N TYR A 35 15.76 18.12 21.07
CA TYR A 35 15.65 17.88 19.64
C TYR A 35 14.70 18.87 18.96
N LEU A 36 13.52 19.13 19.55
CA LEU A 36 12.54 20.09 19.02
C LEU A 36 13.13 21.50 18.92
N ILE A 37 13.90 21.92 19.94
CA ILE A 37 14.63 23.18 19.94
C ILE A 37 15.66 23.23 18.79
N LYS A 38 16.47 22.17 18.65
CA LYS A 38 17.44 22.06 17.55
C LYS A 38 16.79 22.13 16.16
N GLN A 39 15.55 21.62 16.03
CA GLN A 39 14.76 21.69 14.79
C GLN A 39 14.01 23.03 14.62
N ARG A 40 14.23 24.01 15.51
CA ARG A 40 13.57 25.33 15.52
C ARG A 40 12.04 25.24 15.62
N ILE A 41 11.55 24.18 16.27
CA ILE A 41 10.12 23.98 16.57
C ILE A 41 9.74 24.73 17.86
N ALA A 42 10.72 24.96 18.73
CA ALA A 42 10.65 25.80 19.91
C ALA A 42 11.97 26.58 20.08
N GLU A 43 11.94 27.65 20.85
CA GLU A 43 13.12 28.48 21.13
C GLU A 43 14.00 27.89 22.25
N ASP A 44 15.30 28.20 22.24
CA ASP A 44 16.27 27.67 23.22
C ASP A 44 15.85 27.92 24.68
N HIS A 45 15.30 29.10 24.97
CA HIS A 45 14.86 29.49 26.31
C HIS A 45 13.58 28.77 26.77
N GLN A 46 12.92 27.99 25.90
CA GLN A 46 11.64 27.34 26.17
C GLN A 46 11.76 25.88 26.64
N LEU A 47 12.96 25.38 26.92
CA LEU A 47 13.20 23.96 27.26
C LEU A 47 12.22 23.42 28.33
N GLU A 48 12.09 24.09 29.46
CA GLU A 48 11.20 23.65 30.55
C GLU A 48 9.72 23.71 30.16
N ALA A 49 9.32 24.72 29.37
CA ALA A 49 7.96 24.86 28.85
C ALA A 49 7.61 23.74 27.85
N VAL A 50 8.56 23.35 27.00
CA VAL A 50 8.42 22.22 26.07
C VAL A 50 8.31 20.90 26.84
N ILE A 51 9.16 20.66 27.84
CA ILE A 51 9.09 19.45 28.68
C ILE A 51 7.75 19.37 29.42
N ALA A 52 7.30 20.47 30.01
CA ALA A 52 6.00 20.54 30.68
C ALA A 52 4.85 20.26 29.70
N THR A 53 4.92 20.79 28.48
CA THR A 53 3.92 20.57 27.44
C THR A 53 3.92 19.10 26.97
N LEU A 54 5.08 18.51 26.68
CA LEU A 54 5.20 17.08 26.33
C LEU A 54 4.72 16.13 27.43
N ARG A 55 4.76 16.56 28.70
CA ARG A 55 4.29 15.76 29.84
C ARG A 55 2.77 15.67 29.89
N ARG A 56 2.08 16.76 29.57
CA ARG A 56 0.61 16.88 29.57
C ARG A 56 -0.02 16.71 28.18
N TYR A 57 0.81 16.48 27.16
CA TYR A 57 0.35 16.32 25.79
C TYR A 57 -0.57 15.10 25.71
N ALA A 58 -1.76 15.29 25.15
CA ALA A 58 -2.71 14.21 24.91
C ALA A 58 -2.25 13.44 23.66
N PHE A 59 -1.40 12.44 23.87
CA PHE A 59 -0.91 11.55 22.81
C PHE A 59 -2.07 10.76 22.20
N ARG A 60 -2.03 10.55 20.88
CA ARG A 60 -2.98 9.66 20.21
C ARG A 60 -2.85 8.25 20.77
N GLU A 61 -3.99 7.57 20.93
CA GLU A 61 -3.96 6.13 21.22
C GLU A 61 -3.56 5.37 19.96
N PHE A 62 -2.30 4.93 19.90
CA PHE A 62 -1.89 3.93 18.94
C PHE A 62 -2.37 2.58 19.45
N LYS A 63 -3.53 2.10 18.98
CA LYS A 63 -3.91 0.70 19.19
C LYS A 63 -2.77 -0.16 18.63
N LYS A 64 -2.24 -1.10 19.42
CA LYS A 64 -1.40 -2.16 18.87
C LYS A 64 -2.24 -2.83 17.79
N GLU A 65 -1.83 -2.66 16.55
CA GLU A 65 -2.43 -3.29 15.38
C GLU A 65 -2.13 -4.80 15.45
N GLU A 66 -2.73 -5.49 16.42
CA GLU A 66 -2.93 -6.93 16.32
C GLU A 66 -4.03 -7.12 15.27
N LEU A 67 -3.65 -7.01 13.99
CA LEU A 67 -4.54 -7.28 12.88
C LEU A 67 -4.73 -8.79 12.79
N LYS A 68 -5.49 -9.34 13.74
CA LYS A 68 -5.88 -10.75 13.82
C LYS A 68 -6.50 -11.25 12.50
N VAL A 69 -6.98 -10.34 11.66
CA VAL A 69 -7.44 -10.62 10.30
C VAL A 69 -6.39 -11.32 9.42
N PHE A 70 -5.08 -11.08 9.64
CA PHE A 70 -4.01 -11.77 8.91
C PHE A 70 -3.89 -13.26 9.27
N LYS A 71 -4.48 -13.71 10.38
CA LYS A 71 -4.48 -15.13 10.77
C LYS A 71 -5.40 -15.99 9.90
N GLU A 72 -6.38 -15.35 9.25
CA GLU A 72 -7.45 -16.00 8.50
C GLU A 72 -7.36 -15.71 6.99
N VAL A 73 -6.20 -15.25 6.50
CA VAL A 73 -6.03 -14.93 5.07
C VAL A 73 -5.77 -16.16 4.22
N THR A 74 -6.39 -16.19 3.05
CA THR A 74 -6.00 -17.10 1.97
C THR A 74 -5.09 -16.35 1.01
N VAL A 75 -3.95 -16.94 0.68
CA VAL A 75 -2.96 -16.33 -0.21
C VAL A 75 -2.81 -17.22 -1.44
N ARG A 76 -2.94 -16.63 -2.63
CA ARG A 76 -2.74 -17.28 -3.93
C ARG A 76 -1.67 -16.54 -4.70
N VAL A 77 -0.92 -17.30 -5.49
CA VAL A 77 0.10 -16.77 -6.41
C VAL A 77 -0.26 -17.21 -7.82
N LYS A 78 -0.14 -16.31 -8.79
CA LYS A 78 -0.22 -16.62 -10.22
C LYS A 78 0.93 -15.91 -10.94
N ASP A 79 1.72 -16.66 -11.68
CA ASP A 79 2.86 -16.13 -12.44
C ASP A 79 2.45 -15.81 -13.88
N ASN A 80 3.41 -15.32 -14.67
CA ASN A 80 3.24 -15.00 -16.10
C ASN A 80 2.13 -13.99 -16.38
N ILE A 81 2.06 -12.93 -15.57
CA ILE A 81 1.14 -11.81 -15.84
C ILE A 81 1.86 -10.71 -16.62
N CYS A 82 1.13 -10.14 -17.57
CA CYS A 82 1.51 -9.00 -18.38
C CYS A 82 0.63 -7.80 -18.02
N LEU A 83 1.26 -6.68 -17.72
CA LEU A 83 0.62 -5.39 -17.44
C LEU A 83 0.78 -4.48 -18.65
N LEU A 84 -0.34 -3.98 -19.16
CA LEU A 84 -0.38 -3.04 -20.28
C LEU A 84 -1.07 -1.75 -19.85
N ASP A 85 -0.32 -0.65 -19.81
CA ASP A 85 -0.84 0.69 -19.53
C ASP A 85 -1.02 1.45 -20.83
N PHE A 86 -2.26 1.82 -21.15
CA PHE A 86 -2.61 2.59 -22.34
C PHE A 86 -2.99 4.03 -22.00
N GLU A 87 -2.93 4.90 -23.00
CA GLU A 87 -3.71 6.14 -22.97
C GLU A 87 -5.20 5.83 -23.02
N LYS A 88 -6.01 6.59 -22.26
CA LYS A 88 -7.44 6.36 -22.21
C LYS A 88 -8.12 6.87 -23.48
N GLU A 89 -8.31 5.96 -24.43
CA GLU A 89 -8.96 6.22 -25.70
C GLU A 89 -10.41 5.68 -25.71
N LYS A 90 -11.34 6.40 -26.35
CA LYS A 90 -12.75 5.98 -26.44
C LYS A 90 -12.91 4.64 -27.16
N ASP A 91 -12.10 4.39 -28.17
CA ASP A 91 -12.19 3.14 -28.95
C ASP A 91 -11.57 1.94 -28.22
N LEU A 92 -10.62 2.16 -27.30
CA LEU A 92 -10.15 1.12 -26.40
C LEU A 92 -11.23 0.75 -25.38
N LEU A 93 -11.96 1.74 -24.84
CA LEU A 93 -13.08 1.49 -23.93
C LEU A 93 -14.19 0.65 -24.57
N LYS A 94 -14.48 0.87 -25.86
CA LYS A 94 -15.45 0.05 -26.61
C LYS A 94 -14.97 -1.39 -26.81
N GLU A 95 -13.67 -1.59 -26.98
CA GLU A 95 -13.05 -2.90 -27.17
C GLU A 95 -13.06 -3.74 -25.89
N LEU A 96 -13.21 -3.14 -24.70
CA LEU A 96 -13.24 -3.89 -23.43
C LEU A 96 -14.29 -4.99 -23.42
N ARG A 97 -15.45 -4.78 -24.05
CA ARG A 97 -16.47 -5.83 -24.15
C ARG A 97 -15.93 -7.05 -24.90
N SER A 98 -15.28 -6.84 -26.04
CA SER A 98 -14.66 -7.89 -26.84
C SER A 98 -13.57 -8.63 -26.07
N ILE A 99 -12.76 -7.90 -25.30
CA ILE A 99 -11.71 -8.48 -24.46
C ILE A 99 -12.31 -9.35 -23.35
N ILE A 100 -13.36 -8.87 -22.68
CA ILE A 100 -14.07 -9.62 -21.63
C ILE A 100 -14.70 -10.88 -22.20
N ASP A 101 -15.40 -10.78 -23.34
CA ASP A 101 -16.10 -11.90 -23.99
C ASP A 101 -15.12 -13.00 -24.48
N GLN A 102 -13.87 -12.65 -24.76
CA GLN A 102 -12.82 -13.59 -25.17
C GLN A 102 -12.09 -14.25 -23.99
N THR A 103 -12.23 -13.73 -22.77
CA THR A 103 -11.51 -14.24 -21.59
C THR A 103 -12.24 -15.46 -21.02
N ASP A 104 -11.55 -16.59 -20.94
CA ASP A 104 -12.08 -17.85 -20.42
C ASP A 104 -11.73 -18.04 -18.93
N TYR A 105 -12.60 -17.52 -18.07
CA TYR A 105 -12.45 -17.65 -16.61
C TYR A 105 -12.56 -19.10 -16.11
N ASP A 106 -13.26 -19.98 -16.83
CA ASP A 106 -13.39 -21.40 -16.46
C ASP A 106 -12.06 -22.14 -16.66
N LYS A 107 -11.23 -21.69 -17.60
CA LYS A 107 -9.83 -22.12 -17.76
C LYS A 107 -8.85 -21.39 -16.85
N GLY A 108 -9.34 -20.46 -16.03
CA GLY A 108 -8.53 -19.69 -15.11
C GLY A 108 -7.73 -18.56 -15.76
N GLU A 109 -8.17 -18.05 -16.92
CA GLU A 109 -7.52 -16.89 -17.55
C GLU A 109 -7.60 -15.63 -16.68
N THR A 110 -6.56 -14.80 -16.73
CA THR A 110 -6.52 -13.51 -16.05
C THR A 110 -7.02 -12.42 -16.98
N LEU A 111 -8.05 -11.71 -16.53
CA LEU A 111 -8.35 -10.36 -16.98
C LEU A 111 -8.69 -9.49 -15.78
N LYS A 112 -7.93 -8.42 -15.58
CA LYS A 112 -8.35 -7.30 -14.74
C LYS A 112 -8.20 -6.00 -15.52
N ILE A 113 -9.15 -5.11 -15.34
CA ILE A 113 -9.25 -3.85 -16.06
C ILE A 113 -9.32 -2.72 -15.04
N VAL A 114 -8.41 -1.76 -15.14
CA VAL A 114 -8.40 -0.56 -14.30
C VAL A 114 -8.52 0.66 -15.19
N VAL A 115 -9.64 1.38 -15.07
CA VAL A 115 -9.90 2.59 -15.85
C VAL A 115 -9.61 3.81 -14.98
N GLY A 116 -8.43 4.40 -15.17
CA GLY A 116 -8.04 5.65 -14.52
C GLY A 116 -8.68 6.89 -15.16
N THR A 117 -8.25 8.06 -14.69
CA THR A 117 -8.69 9.35 -15.26
C THR A 117 -8.15 9.55 -16.68
N SER A 118 -6.88 9.22 -16.92
CA SER A 118 -6.17 9.44 -18.20
C SER A 118 -5.48 8.18 -18.75
N SER A 119 -5.63 7.05 -18.07
CA SER A 119 -5.06 5.76 -18.44
C SER A 119 -6.09 4.65 -18.35
N LEU A 120 -5.77 3.55 -19.03
CA LEU A 120 -6.47 2.29 -18.91
C LEU A 120 -5.41 1.20 -18.81
N SER A 121 -5.44 0.43 -17.73
CA SER A 121 -4.50 -0.65 -17.48
C SER A 121 -5.20 -2.00 -17.62
N LEU A 122 -4.56 -2.92 -18.34
CA LEU A 122 -4.99 -4.30 -18.51
C LEU A 122 -3.97 -5.23 -17.89
N PHE A 123 -4.46 -6.21 -17.13
CA PHE A 123 -3.68 -7.28 -16.54
C PHE A 123 -4.15 -8.58 -17.19
N LEU A 124 -3.24 -9.24 -17.89
CA LEU A 124 -3.52 -10.39 -18.75
C LEU A 124 -2.49 -11.48 -18.50
N ASP A 125 -2.81 -12.72 -18.82
CA ASP A 125 -1.77 -13.76 -18.91
C ASP A 125 -0.81 -13.42 -20.07
N ASP A 126 0.50 -13.49 -19.85
CA ASP A 126 1.53 -13.14 -20.86
C ASP A 126 1.51 -14.09 -22.07
N ASP A 127 0.93 -15.29 -21.89
CA ASP A 127 0.70 -16.26 -22.95
C ASP A 127 -0.36 -15.81 -23.97
N ASN A 128 -1.17 -14.78 -23.66
CA ASN A 128 -2.14 -14.17 -24.58
C ASN A 128 -1.47 -13.26 -25.62
N LYS A 129 -0.41 -13.76 -26.28
CA LYS A 129 0.50 -13.01 -27.16
C LYS A 129 -0.22 -12.32 -28.32
N GLU A 130 -1.19 -12.97 -28.94
CA GLU A 130 -1.92 -12.39 -30.07
C GLU A 130 -2.84 -11.24 -29.64
N LEU A 131 -3.53 -11.36 -28.50
CA LEU A 131 -4.31 -10.27 -27.94
C LEU A 131 -3.41 -9.09 -27.57
N ILE A 132 -2.32 -9.35 -26.83
CA ILE A 132 -1.35 -8.32 -26.42
C ILE A 132 -0.80 -7.58 -27.65
N LYS A 133 -0.38 -8.32 -28.69
CA LYS A 133 0.15 -7.75 -29.94
C LYS A 133 -0.90 -6.94 -30.70
N THR A 134 -2.15 -7.37 -30.70
CA THR A 134 -3.25 -6.64 -31.34
C THR A 134 -3.50 -5.31 -30.63
N LEU A 135 -3.62 -5.34 -29.30
CA LEU A 135 -3.89 -4.15 -28.48
C LEU A 135 -2.74 -3.13 -28.57
N THR A 136 -1.49 -3.60 -28.43
CA THR A 136 -0.30 -2.73 -28.47
C THR A 136 -0.03 -2.10 -29.84
N ARG A 137 -0.57 -2.66 -30.92
CA ARG A 137 -0.52 -2.06 -32.27
C ARG A 137 -1.66 -1.08 -32.53
N LYS A 138 -2.85 -1.37 -32.00
CA LYS A 138 -4.07 -0.61 -32.28
C LYS A 138 -4.20 0.64 -31.42
N TYR A 139 -3.69 0.60 -30.18
CA TYR A 139 -3.86 1.66 -29.19
C TYR A 139 -2.53 2.17 -28.67
N LYS A 140 -2.51 3.40 -28.16
CA LYS A 140 -1.29 4.04 -27.67
C LYS A 140 -0.86 3.48 -26.33
N LEU A 141 0.08 2.53 -26.37
CA LEU A 141 0.72 1.95 -25.20
C LEU A 141 1.69 2.94 -24.55
N LYS A 142 1.54 3.18 -23.25
CA LYS A 142 2.46 3.97 -22.42
C LYS A 142 3.54 3.09 -21.81
N LYS A 143 3.17 1.92 -21.30
CA LYS A 143 4.09 1.00 -20.63
C LYS A 143 3.60 -0.44 -20.80
N LYS A 144 4.55 -1.34 -21.05
CA LYS A 144 4.37 -2.79 -20.95
C LYS A 144 5.30 -3.32 -19.87
N THR A 145 4.77 -4.10 -18.94
CA THR A 145 5.55 -4.79 -17.91
C THR A 145 5.27 -6.29 -18.00
N VAL A 146 6.31 -7.11 -17.99
CA VAL A 146 6.26 -8.58 -18.11
C VAL A 146 7.05 -9.21 -16.97
N ASN A 147 6.99 -10.54 -16.85
CA ASN A 147 7.61 -11.29 -15.74
C ASN A 147 7.10 -10.81 -14.39
N ILE A 148 5.79 -10.57 -14.33
CA ILE A 148 5.07 -10.14 -13.14
C ILE A 148 4.28 -11.32 -12.58
N SER A 149 4.36 -11.48 -11.27
CA SER A 149 3.50 -12.37 -10.52
C SER A 149 2.41 -11.57 -9.80
N GLU A 150 1.21 -12.15 -9.77
CA GLU A 150 0.10 -11.72 -8.95
C GLU A 150 0.12 -12.46 -7.61
N LEU A 151 0.08 -11.70 -6.51
CA LEU A 151 -0.14 -12.18 -5.15
C LEU A 151 -1.50 -11.70 -4.67
N SER A 152 -2.45 -12.62 -4.58
CA SER A 152 -3.83 -12.35 -4.16
C SER A 152 -4.03 -12.78 -2.71
N ILE A 153 -4.38 -11.81 -1.85
CA ILE A 153 -4.58 -11.97 -0.42
C ILE A 153 -6.06 -11.73 -0.12
N LEU A 154 -6.79 -12.82 0.08
CA LEU A 154 -8.19 -12.79 0.45
C LEU A 154 -8.32 -12.74 1.97
N PHE A 155 -8.86 -11.63 2.49
CA PHE A 155 -9.14 -11.44 3.90
C PHE A 155 -10.56 -11.91 4.27
N PRO A 156 -10.81 -12.26 5.55
CA PRO A 156 -12.18 -12.46 6.04
C PRO A 156 -12.98 -11.15 5.95
N GLU A 157 -14.31 -11.23 5.82
CA GLU A 157 -15.19 -10.05 5.63
C GLU A 157 -14.99 -8.95 6.68
N LYS A 158 -14.74 -9.33 7.94
CA LYS A 158 -14.45 -8.40 9.05
C LYS A 158 -13.26 -7.46 8.77
N ALA A 159 -12.37 -7.83 7.85
CA ALA A 159 -11.24 -6.99 7.46
C ALA A 159 -11.67 -5.72 6.72
N ILE A 160 -12.83 -5.72 6.06
CA ILE A 160 -13.38 -4.54 5.35
C ILE A 160 -13.61 -3.38 6.34
N GLU A 161 -14.03 -3.68 7.56
CA GLU A 161 -14.29 -2.70 8.62
C GLU A 161 -13.05 -2.44 9.50
N THR A 162 -11.99 -3.22 9.31
CA THR A 162 -10.77 -3.12 10.12
C THR A 162 -9.88 -2.00 9.59
N LYS A 163 -9.75 -0.93 10.37
CA LYS A 163 -8.87 0.21 10.02
C LYS A 163 -7.40 -0.25 10.00
N GLY A 164 -6.67 0.24 9.01
CA GLY A 164 -5.21 0.08 8.94
C GLY A 164 -4.71 -1.17 8.23
N VAL A 165 -5.57 -2.08 7.74
CA VAL A 165 -5.13 -3.32 7.06
C VAL A 165 -4.18 -3.04 5.89
N LEU A 166 -4.56 -2.14 4.98
CA LEU A 166 -3.71 -1.76 3.84
C LEU A 166 -2.45 -1.00 4.27
N ALA A 167 -2.55 -0.12 5.26
CA ALA A 167 -1.41 0.64 5.76
C ALA A 167 -0.37 -0.27 6.40
N PHE A 168 -0.83 -1.26 7.19
CA PHE A 168 0.03 -2.27 7.79
C PHE A 168 0.66 -3.16 6.74
N LEU A 169 -0.12 -3.70 5.79
CA LEU A 169 0.40 -4.57 4.72
C LEU A 169 1.47 -3.86 3.88
N THR A 170 1.20 -2.64 3.42
CA THR A 170 2.16 -1.88 2.58
C THR A 170 3.39 -1.45 3.37
N LYS A 171 3.24 -1.12 4.66
CA LYS A 171 4.37 -0.89 5.55
C LYS A 171 5.24 -2.12 5.73
N GLU A 172 4.64 -3.30 5.89
CA GLU A 172 5.39 -4.55 6.03
C GLU A 172 6.12 -4.90 4.73
N LEU A 173 5.51 -4.69 3.57
CA LEU A 173 6.20 -4.84 2.28
C LEU A 173 7.41 -3.90 2.17
N TYR A 174 7.23 -2.62 2.51
CA TYR A 174 8.31 -1.62 2.53
C TYR A 174 9.46 -2.01 3.47
N ASN A 175 9.14 -2.39 4.71
CA ASN A 175 10.13 -2.77 5.73
C ASN A 175 10.92 -4.03 5.35
N ASN A 176 10.41 -4.83 4.40
CA ASN A 176 11.07 -6.03 3.90
C ASN A 176 11.64 -5.80 2.49
N ASP A 177 11.85 -4.55 2.04
CA ASP A 177 12.44 -4.23 0.73
C ASP A 177 11.75 -4.96 -0.44
N ILE A 178 10.41 -4.98 -0.44
CA ILE A 178 9.60 -5.55 -1.51
C ILE A 178 9.03 -4.40 -2.35
N LEU A 179 9.47 -4.31 -3.60
CA LEU A 179 8.93 -3.34 -4.55
C LEU A 179 7.58 -3.82 -5.07
N VAL A 180 6.57 -2.96 -4.99
CA VAL A 180 5.23 -3.21 -5.54
C VAL A 180 5.09 -2.53 -6.90
N ASN A 181 4.78 -3.28 -7.94
CA ASN A 181 4.54 -2.76 -9.28
C ASN A 181 3.15 -2.13 -9.37
N GLU A 182 2.12 -2.85 -8.91
CA GLU A 182 0.72 -2.40 -8.86
C GLU A 182 0.00 -3.01 -7.65
N LEU A 183 -1.01 -2.32 -7.13
CA LEU A 183 -1.86 -2.81 -6.04
C LEU A 183 -3.32 -2.49 -6.33
N LEU A 184 -4.16 -3.54 -6.33
CA LEU A 184 -5.60 -3.45 -6.52
C LEU A 184 -6.34 -3.97 -5.29
N THR A 185 -7.58 -3.52 -5.13
CA THR A 185 -8.51 -4.09 -4.15
C THR A 185 -9.78 -4.53 -4.84
N ALA A 186 -10.31 -5.67 -4.42
CA ALA A 186 -11.58 -6.21 -4.89
C ALA A 186 -12.33 -6.81 -3.70
N SER A 187 -13.33 -6.10 -3.17
CA SER A 187 -14.02 -6.48 -1.92
C SER A 187 -13.04 -6.67 -0.74
N SER A 188 -12.96 -7.85 -0.13
CA SER A 188 -11.99 -8.17 0.92
C SER A 188 -10.66 -8.74 0.39
N GLU A 189 -10.40 -8.65 -0.91
CA GLU A 189 -9.16 -9.10 -1.53
C GLU A 189 -8.22 -7.93 -1.82
N VAL A 190 -6.94 -8.14 -1.53
CA VAL A 190 -5.83 -7.27 -1.95
C VAL A 190 -4.99 -8.04 -2.95
N ILE A 191 -4.80 -7.46 -4.14
CA ILE A 191 -4.11 -8.08 -5.26
C ILE A 191 -2.87 -7.25 -5.53
N ILE A 192 -1.70 -7.85 -5.39
CA ILE A 192 -0.42 -7.18 -5.51
C ILE A 192 0.32 -7.76 -6.71
N TYR A 193 0.82 -6.89 -7.57
CA TYR A 193 1.68 -7.28 -8.68
C TYR A 193 3.12 -6.95 -8.36
N LEU A 194 3.98 -7.94 -8.53
CA LEU A 194 5.39 -7.91 -8.14
C LEU A 194 6.22 -8.50 -9.27
N ASP A 195 7.45 -8.02 -9.45
CA ASP A 195 8.44 -8.79 -10.23
C ASP A 195 8.59 -10.19 -9.59
N GLU A 196 8.74 -11.24 -10.42
CA GLU A 196 8.85 -12.65 -9.98
C GLU A 196 9.84 -12.85 -8.82
N GLN A 197 10.96 -12.11 -8.81
CA GLN A 197 11.98 -12.18 -7.75
C GLN A 197 11.45 -11.87 -6.33
N TYR A 198 10.36 -11.11 -6.21
CA TYR A 198 9.80 -10.69 -4.93
C TYR A 198 8.63 -11.56 -4.44
N VAL A 199 8.01 -12.36 -5.33
CA VAL A 199 6.72 -13.00 -5.02
C VAL A 199 6.81 -13.99 -3.85
N LEU A 200 7.86 -14.82 -3.80
CA LEU A 200 8.07 -15.76 -2.71
C LEU A 200 8.31 -15.04 -1.38
N LYS A 201 9.12 -13.97 -1.39
CA LYS A 201 9.39 -13.16 -0.20
C LYS A 201 8.10 -12.50 0.32
N ALA A 202 7.26 -12.00 -0.58
CA ALA A 202 5.98 -11.40 -0.23
C ALA A 202 4.97 -12.44 0.31
N TYR A 203 4.90 -13.62 -0.30
CA TYR A 203 4.09 -14.73 0.18
C TYR A 203 4.47 -15.14 1.61
N GLU A 204 5.76 -15.35 1.87
CA GLU A 204 6.28 -15.73 3.18
C GLU A 204 6.04 -14.65 4.23
N LEU A 205 6.21 -13.38 3.86
CA LEU A 205 5.89 -12.24 4.71
C LEU A 205 4.43 -12.31 5.15
N VAL A 206 3.48 -12.39 4.22
CA VAL A 206 2.04 -12.43 4.54
C VAL A 206 1.69 -13.63 5.42
N LYS A 207 2.28 -14.80 5.15
CA LYS A 207 2.10 -15.99 6.01
C LYS A 207 2.65 -15.80 7.42
N ARG A 208 3.74 -15.05 7.59
CA ARG A 208 4.32 -14.73 8.89
C ARG A 208 3.45 -13.75 9.68
N LEU A 209 2.79 -12.79 9.02
CA LEU A 209 1.86 -11.86 9.67
C LEU A 209 0.66 -12.55 10.32
N GLY A 210 0.31 -13.75 9.85
CA GLY A 210 -0.77 -14.58 10.41
C GLY A 210 -0.37 -15.47 11.60
N LYS A 211 0.90 -15.51 12.01
CA LYS A 211 1.36 -16.29 13.18
C LYS A 211 1.24 -15.45 14.45
#